data_AF-A0A7J3JAX4-F1
#
_entry.id   AF-A0A7J3JAX4-F1
#
_cell.length_a   1.000
_cell.length_b   1.000
_cell.length_c   1.000
_cell.angle_alpha   90.00
_cell.angle_beta   90.00
_cell.angle_gamma   90.00
#
_symmetry.space_group_name_H-M   'P 1'
#
loop_
_entity.id
_entity.type
_entity.pdbx_description
1 polymer ?
#
loop_
_entity_poly.entity_id
_entity_poly.type
_entity_poly.pdbx_seq_one_letter_code
_entity_poly.pdbx_strand_id
1 'polypeptide(L)'
;MRKLTLMKKFMQNFVGKGVHLVIKEKEGNFRVHTIEIMQKTDESCPVKDISVGDYFLHLVAVNRQGSEASIVCNWSDDLLKSLMANYKEVKDAECSQITMFRDPSGDENKWLLTWGNQDQTSSQPAKRQPQKKDPIRYIS
;
A
#
# COMPACT_ATOMS: atom_id res chain seq x y z
N MET A 1 -2.65 -22.86 8.31
CA MET A 1 -3.72 -22.10 7.60
C MET A 1 -3.43 -22.22 6.11
N ARG A 2 -4.40 -22.50 5.23
CA ARG A 2 -4.13 -22.61 3.78
C ARG A 2 -3.84 -21.21 3.19
N LYS A 3 -2.86 -21.08 2.28
CA LYS A 3 -2.45 -19.81 1.65
C LYS A 3 -3.61 -18.99 1.08
N LEU A 4 -4.57 -19.64 0.41
CA LEU A 4 -5.77 -18.97 -0.09
C LEU A 4 -6.61 -18.32 1.02
N THR A 5 -6.73 -18.94 2.19
CA THR A 5 -7.42 -18.36 3.35
C THR A 5 -6.71 -17.10 3.84
N LEU A 6 -5.37 -17.12 3.81
CA LEU A 6 -4.54 -15.98 4.20
C LEU A 6 -4.70 -14.80 3.23
N MET A 7 -4.67 -15.07 1.92
CA MET A 7 -4.94 -14.08 0.87
C MET A 7 -6.33 -13.45 1.03
N LYS A 8 -7.37 -14.26 1.28
CA LYS A 8 -8.74 -13.75 1.51
C LYS A 8 -8.82 -12.81 2.72
N LYS A 9 -8.16 -13.17 3.82
CA LYS A 9 -8.09 -12.30 5.00
C LYS A 9 -7.33 -11.01 4.73
N PHE A 10 -6.22 -11.09 4.01
CA PHE A 10 -5.44 -9.91 3.61
C PHE A 10 -6.29 -8.93 2.79
N MET A 11 -6.91 -9.42 1.71
CA MET A 11 -7.80 -8.63 0.84
C MET A 11 -8.90 -7.91 1.62
N GLN A 12 -9.56 -8.62 2.54
CA GLN A 12 -10.64 -8.06 3.36
C GLN A 12 -10.19 -7.00 4.37
N ASN A 13 -8.90 -6.94 4.75
CA ASN A 13 -8.41 -6.00 5.75
C ASN A 13 -7.85 -4.72 5.14
N PHE A 14 -7.26 -4.78 3.95
CA PHE A 14 -6.58 -3.63 3.34
C PHE A 14 -7.44 -2.85 2.34
N VAL A 15 -8.55 -3.42 1.85
CA VAL A 15 -9.50 -2.70 0.99
C VAL A 15 -10.65 -2.13 1.85
N GLY A 16 -10.78 -0.81 1.87
CA GLY A 16 -11.96 -0.12 2.43
C GLY A 16 -12.06 -0.03 3.95
N LYS A 17 -11.06 -0.46 4.72
CA LYS A 17 -11.09 -0.44 6.21
C LYS A 17 -10.24 0.65 6.86
N GLY A 18 -9.90 1.72 6.13
CA GLY A 18 -9.23 2.90 6.67
C GLY A 18 -7.74 2.71 7.03
N VAL A 19 -7.13 1.59 6.65
CA VAL A 19 -5.66 1.46 6.58
C VAL A 19 -5.29 1.21 5.13
N HIS A 20 -4.39 2.02 4.60
CA HIS A 20 -3.94 1.95 3.22
C HIS A 20 -2.61 1.22 3.12
N LEU A 21 -2.50 0.35 2.12
CA LEU A 21 -1.23 -0.23 1.74
C LEU A 21 -0.58 0.66 0.67
N VAL A 22 0.67 1.05 0.92
CA VAL A 22 1.48 1.81 -0.03
C VAL A 22 2.71 0.99 -0.39
N ILE A 23 2.94 0.78 -1.67
CA ILE A 23 4.13 0.12 -2.20
C ILE A 23 5.07 1.22 -2.67
N LYS A 24 6.25 1.32 -2.05
CA LYS A 24 7.30 2.24 -2.48
C LYS A 24 8.32 1.48 -3.30
N GLU A 25 8.39 1.86 -4.56
CA GLU A 25 9.42 1.41 -5.50
C GLU A 25 10.33 2.59 -5.85
N LYS A 26 11.43 2.33 -6.57
CA LYS A 26 12.43 3.36 -6.94
C LYS A 26 11.80 4.57 -7.63
N GLU A 27 10.75 4.35 -8.41
CA GLU A 27 10.12 5.36 -9.26
C GLU A 27 8.94 6.09 -8.60
N GLY A 28 8.52 5.67 -7.41
CA GLY A 28 7.44 6.35 -6.71
C GLY A 28 6.71 5.53 -5.65
N ASN A 29 5.68 6.16 -5.09
CA ASN A 29 4.78 5.55 -4.12
C ASN A 29 3.46 5.23 -4.82
N PHE A 30 3.01 3.98 -4.69
CA PHE A 30 1.75 3.50 -5.23
C PHE A 30 0.81 3.12 -4.09
N ARG A 31 -0.35 3.77 -4.01
CA ARG A 31 -1.38 3.45 -3.02
C ARG A 31 -2.30 2.38 -3.60
N VAL A 32 -2.31 1.21 -2.98
CA VAL A 32 -3.19 0.11 -3.36
C VAL A 32 -4.63 0.48 -3.00
N HIS A 33 -5.53 0.36 -3.96
CA HIS A 33 -6.96 0.59 -3.76
C HIS A 33 -7.80 -0.64 -4.06
N THR A 34 -7.32 -1.55 -4.91
CA THR A 34 -8.00 -2.82 -5.22
C THR A 34 -7.03 -3.98 -5.01
N ILE A 35 -7.54 -5.06 -4.40
CA ILE A 35 -6.82 -6.31 -4.18
C ILE A 35 -7.74 -7.43 -4.65
N GLU A 36 -7.23 -8.26 -5.56
CA GLU A 36 -7.94 -9.41 -6.12
C GLU A 36 -7.10 -10.67 -5.92
N ILE A 37 -7.79 -11.81 -5.83
CA ILE A 37 -7.16 -13.12 -5.81
C ILE A 37 -7.51 -13.79 -7.14
N MET A 38 -6.51 -14.06 -7.94
CA MET A 38 -6.65 -14.70 -9.24
C MET A 38 -6.10 -16.13 -9.18
N GLN A 39 -6.61 -17.00 -10.05
CA GLN A 39 -6.09 -18.36 -10.23
C GLN A 39 -5.29 -18.41 -11.53
N LYS A 40 -4.13 -19.08 -11.52
CA LYS A 40 -3.39 -19.35 -12.75
C LYS A 40 -4.12 -20.43 -13.54
N THR A 41 -4.65 -20.07 -14.71
CA THR A 41 -5.41 -20.98 -15.59
C THR A 41 -4.53 -21.67 -16.62
N ASP A 42 -3.42 -21.05 -16.98
CA ASP A 42 -2.50 -21.49 -18.02
C ASP A 42 -1.12 -20.84 -17.86
N GLU A 43 -0.18 -21.21 -18.73
CA GLU A 43 1.21 -20.72 -18.72
C GLU A 43 1.39 -19.35 -19.41
N SER A 44 0.32 -18.75 -19.95
CA SER A 44 0.39 -17.36 -20.44
C SER A 44 0.40 -16.34 -19.29
N CYS A 45 0.05 -16.77 -18.07
CA CYS A 45 0.09 -15.96 -16.87
C CYS A 45 1.53 -15.45 -16.60
N PRO A 46 1.72 -14.14 -16.33
CA PRO A 46 3.04 -13.57 -16.08
C PRO A 46 3.69 -14.09 -14.79
N VAL A 47 2.91 -14.70 -13.88
CA VAL A 47 3.42 -15.30 -12.64
C VAL A 47 4.02 -16.68 -12.93
N LYS A 48 5.34 -16.72 -13.01
CA LYS A 48 6.09 -17.94 -13.32
C LYS A 48 6.27 -18.87 -12.12
N ASP A 49 6.25 -18.33 -10.90
CA ASP A 49 6.65 -19.05 -9.69
C ASP A 49 5.51 -19.85 -9.03
N ILE A 50 4.41 -20.11 -9.75
CA ILE A 50 3.28 -20.91 -9.29
C ILE A 50 2.79 -21.85 -10.38
N SER A 51 2.16 -22.96 -9.96
CA SER A 51 1.61 -23.96 -10.88
C SER A 51 0.25 -23.52 -11.41
N VAL A 52 -0.15 -24.06 -12.57
CA VAL A 52 -1.55 -23.96 -13.02
C VAL A 52 -2.46 -24.57 -11.96
N GLY A 53 -3.53 -23.86 -11.62
CA GLY A 53 -4.45 -24.19 -10.53
C GLY A 53 -4.16 -23.47 -9.22
N ASP A 54 -2.96 -22.89 -9.05
CA ASP A 54 -2.61 -22.11 -7.86
C ASP A 54 -3.14 -20.67 -7.94
N TYR A 55 -3.11 -19.98 -6.79
CA TYR A 55 -3.64 -18.63 -6.63
C TYR A 55 -2.53 -17.60 -6.39
N PHE A 56 -2.73 -16.40 -6.90
CA PHE A 56 -1.86 -15.23 -6.72
C PHE A 56 -2.67 -13.96 -6.44
N LEU A 57 -1.97 -12.90 -6.05
CA LEU A 57 -2.57 -11.59 -5.81
C LEU A 57 -2.40 -10.69 -7.03
N HIS A 58 -3.47 -9.97 -7.35
CA HIS A 58 -3.46 -8.85 -8.28
C HIS A 58 -3.82 -7.59 -7.51
N LEU A 59 -2.91 -6.62 -7.50
CA LEU A 59 -3.06 -5.35 -6.81
C LEU A 59 -3.19 -4.25 -7.86
N VAL A 60 -4.23 -3.42 -7.72
CA VAL A 60 -4.35 -2.19 -8.49
C VAL A 60 -4.00 -1.03 -7.57
N ALA A 61 -3.02 -0.25 -7.98
CA ALA A 61 -2.48 0.84 -7.18
C ALA A 61 -2.32 2.10 -8.00
N VAL A 62 -2.54 3.25 -7.37
CA VAL A 62 -2.48 4.56 -8.01
C VAL A 62 -1.30 5.36 -7.48
N ASN A 63 -0.56 6.02 -8.36
CA ASN A 63 0.51 6.93 -7.97
C ASN A 63 -0.02 8.35 -7.68
N ARG A 64 0.86 9.26 -7.24
CA ARG A 64 0.48 10.66 -6.96
C ARG A 64 -0.04 11.44 -8.18
N GLN A 65 0.28 11.00 -9.39
CA GLN A 65 -0.15 11.63 -10.64
C GLN A 65 -1.51 11.09 -11.12
N GLY A 66 -2.08 10.10 -10.43
CA GLY A 66 -3.33 9.45 -10.82
C GLY A 66 -3.14 8.30 -11.81
N SER A 67 -1.90 7.94 -12.16
CA SER A 67 -1.64 6.79 -13.02
C SER A 67 -1.81 5.50 -12.23
N GLU A 68 -2.54 4.55 -12.81
CA GLU A 68 -2.72 3.21 -12.24
C GLU A 68 -1.59 2.28 -12.66
N ALA A 69 -1.24 1.38 -11.75
CA ALA A 69 -0.33 0.26 -11.96
C ALA A 69 -1.03 -1.03 -11.56
N SER A 70 -0.94 -2.04 -12.43
CA SER A 70 -1.31 -3.42 -12.15
C SER A 70 -0.07 -4.16 -11.66
N ILE A 71 -0.14 -4.68 -10.43
CA ILE A 71 0.95 -5.41 -9.79
C ILE A 71 0.47 -6.82 -9.53
N VAL A 72 1.09 -7.78 -10.20
CA VAL A 72 0.80 -9.20 -10.00
C VAL A 72 1.90 -9.81 -9.15
N CYS A 73 1.54 -10.46 -8.04
CA CYS A 73 2.53 -10.98 -7.10
C CYS A 73 2.14 -12.31 -6.44
N ASN A 74 3.15 -13.16 -6.26
CA ASN A 74 3.07 -14.41 -5.49
C ASN A 74 3.72 -14.21 -4.12
N TRP A 75 3.16 -13.34 -3.29
CA TRP A 75 3.70 -13.08 -1.95
C TRP A 75 3.71 -14.34 -1.07
N SER A 76 4.78 -14.47 -0.29
CA SER A 76 4.94 -15.55 0.66
C SER A 76 3.91 -15.48 1.79
N ASP A 77 3.62 -16.63 2.40
CA ASP A 77 2.73 -16.70 3.56
C ASP A 77 3.24 -15.84 4.72
N ASP A 78 4.55 -15.71 4.88
CA ASP A 78 5.15 -14.96 5.97
C ASP A 78 5.04 -13.46 5.76
N LEU A 79 5.16 -12.99 4.52
CA LEU A 79 4.89 -11.58 4.19
C LEU A 79 3.42 -11.22 4.46
N LEU A 80 2.49 -12.07 4.04
CA LEU A 80 1.06 -11.85 4.29
C LEU A 80 0.72 -11.84 5.79
N LYS A 81 1.32 -12.75 6.58
CA LYS A 81 1.19 -12.74 8.05
C LYS A 81 1.76 -11.46 8.66
N SER A 82 2.95 -11.05 8.22
CA SER A 82 3.60 -9.83 8.69
C SER A 82 2.75 -8.58 8.41
N LEU A 83 2.17 -8.48 7.21
CA LEU A 83 1.25 -7.39 6.85
C LEU A 83 0.00 -7.38 7.73
N MET A 84 -0.61 -8.53 8.01
CA MET A 84 -1.76 -8.59 8.91
C MET A 84 -1.42 -8.27 10.37
N ALA A 85 -0.24 -8.67 10.85
CA ALA A 85 0.25 -8.29 12.18
C ALA A 85 0.44 -6.78 12.27
N ASN A 86 1.12 -6.18 11.29
CA ASN A 86 1.28 -4.73 11.19
C ASN A 86 -0.07 -4.02 11.06
N TYR A 87 -1.04 -4.57 10.32
CA TYR A 87 -2.38 -3.98 10.23
C TYR A 87 -3.02 -3.81 11.60
N LYS A 88 -2.87 -4.81 12.48
CA LYS A 88 -3.38 -4.74 13.85
C LYS A 88 -2.65 -3.65 14.64
N GLU A 89 -1.32 -3.63 14.60
CA GLU A 89 -0.51 -2.61 15.30
C GLU A 89 -0.83 -1.19 14.82
N VAL A 90 -1.02 -1.00 13.51
CA VAL A 90 -1.39 0.28 12.90
C VAL A 90 -2.76 0.74 13.36
N LYS A 91 -3.72 -0.17 13.46
CA LYS A 91 -5.04 0.13 14.01
C LYS A 91 -4.97 0.52 15.48
N ASP A 92 -4.22 -0.24 16.27
CA ASP A 92 -4.05 0.02 17.70
C ASP A 92 -3.31 1.36 17.95
N ALA A 93 -2.42 1.76 17.03
CA ALA A 93 -1.71 3.04 17.05
C ALA A 93 -2.44 4.20 16.34
N GLU A 94 -3.71 4.02 15.97
CA GLU A 94 -4.53 5.03 15.26
C GLU A 94 -3.86 5.59 13.98
N CYS A 95 -3.03 4.75 13.35
CA CYS A 95 -2.39 5.06 12.09
C CYS A 95 -3.24 4.58 10.90
N SER A 96 -3.01 5.18 9.74
CA SER A 96 -3.84 4.98 8.53
C SER A 96 -3.08 4.38 7.35
N GLN A 97 -1.77 4.13 7.48
CA GLN A 97 -0.94 3.69 6.37
C GLN A 97 0.12 2.67 6.80
N ILE A 98 0.28 1.63 5.98
CA ILE A 98 1.43 0.73 5.96
C ILE A 98 2.16 0.96 4.65
N THR A 99 3.47 1.19 4.71
CA THR A 99 4.34 1.37 3.55
C THR A 99 5.30 0.20 3.44
N MET A 100 5.37 -0.40 2.25
CA MET A 100 6.27 -1.49 1.91
C MET A 100 7.43 -0.98 1.06
N PHE A 101 8.64 -1.43 1.35
CA PHE A 101 9.86 -1.11 0.60
C PHE A 101 10.57 -2.40 0.23
N ARG A 102 11.14 -2.47 -0.98
CA ARG A 102 12.00 -3.58 -1.36
C ARG A 102 13.22 -3.67 -0.45
N ASP A 103 13.48 -4.86 0.08
CA ASP A 103 14.72 -5.12 0.77
C ASP A 103 15.89 -5.06 -0.23
N PRO A 104 17.02 -4.40 0.11
CA PRO A 104 18.15 -4.29 -0.79
C PRO A 104 18.89 -5.61 -1.05
N SER A 105 18.53 -6.71 -0.36
CA SER A 105 19.15 -8.03 -0.56
C SER A 105 18.80 -8.69 -1.90
N GLY A 106 17.87 -8.13 -2.68
CA GLY A 106 17.45 -8.67 -3.98
C GLY A 106 16.47 -9.84 -3.92
N ASP A 107 15.91 -10.14 -2.75
CA ASP A 107 14.85 -11.15 -2.58
C ASP A 107 13.48 -10.47 -2.76
N GLU A 108 12.73 -10.89 -3.78
CA GLU A 108 11.43 -10.29 -4.12
C GLU A 108 10.34 -10.49 -3.05
N ASN A 109 10.54 -11.42 -2.12
CA ASN A 109 9.63 -11.64 -1.00
C ASN A 109 10.09 -10.98 0.29
N LYS A 110 11.27 -10.36 0.32
CA LYS A 110 11.72 -9.55 1.45
C LYS A 110 11.28 -8.10 1.28
N TRP A 111 10.44 -7.69 2.20
CA TRP A 111 9.91 -6.34 2.27
C TRP A 111 10.15 -5.77 3.65
N LEU A 112 10.63 -4.53 3.68
CA LEU A 112 10.64 -3.73 4.89
C LEU A 112 9.28 -3.05 5.02
N LEU A 113 8.72 -3.07 6.23
CA LEU A 113 7.42 -2.47 6.54
C LEU A 113 7.64 -1.28 7.46
N THR A 114 7.03 -0.15 7.13
CA THR A 114 6.88 0.97 8.06
C THR A 114 5.42 1.41 8.10
N TRP A 115 5.02 2.13 9.13
CA TRP A 115 3.65 2.61 9.26
C TRP A 115 3.58 3.99 9.88
N GLY A 116 2.44 4.66 9.64
CA GLY A 116 2.19 6.02 10.11
C GLY A 116 0.90 6.60 9.54
N ASN A 117 0.76 7.91 9.63
CA ASN A 117 -0.33 8.65 9.00
C ASN A 117 0.10 9.28 7.67
N GLN A 118 -0.86 9.46 6.77
CA GLN A 118 -0.61 10.10 5.49
C GLN A 118 -0.12 11.55 5.72
N ASP A 119 1.08 11.84 5.20
CA ASP A 119 1.85 13.11 5.23
C ASP A 119 2.68 13.47 6.48
N GLN A 120 4.00 13.23 6.37
CA GLN A 120 5.04 14.27 6.52
C GLN A 120 6.23 13.97 5.59
N THR A 121 6.06 14.10 4.28
CA THR A 121 7.22 14.27 3.36
C THR A 121 6.77 15.00 2.10
N SER A 122 6.30 16.23 2.30
CA SER A 122 6.60 17.33 1.38
C SER A 122 7.87 18.00 1.89
N SER A 123 8.98 17.75 1.20
CA SER A 123 10.24 18.47 1.41
C SER A 123 10.05 19.94 1.05
N GLN A 124 9.84 20.83 2.03
CA GLN A 124 10.37 22.21 2.08
C GLN A 124 10.00 22.93 3.41
N PRO A 125 10.80 23.92 3.86
CA PRO A 125 10.87 24.36 5.25
C PRO A 125 9.80 25.38 5.64
N ALA A 126 9.68 25.58 6.96
CA ALA A 126 8.79 26.52 7.64
C ALA A 126 8.66 27.91 6.98
N LYS A 127 7.40 28.37 6.87
CA LYS A 127 6.86 29.73 7.16
C LYS A 127 5.78 30.10 6.14
N ARG A 128 4.55 30.32 6.64
CA ARG A 128 3.75 31.52 6.32
C ARG A 128 2.76 31.77 7.45
N GLN A 129 2.79 33.02 7.90
CA GLN A 129 2.12 33.59 9.07
C GLN A 129 0.60 33.53 8.96
N PRO A 130 -0.15 33.66 10.08
CA PRO A 130 -1.58 33.91 10.02
C PRO A 130 -1.83 35.24 9.30
N GLN A 131 -2.61 35.22 8.22
CA GLN A 131 -3.14 36.43 7.60
C GLN A 131 -4.01 37.17 8.64
N LYS A 132 -3.46 38.25 9.22
CA LYS A 132 -4.28 39.29 9.84
C LYS A 132 -5.14 39.88 8.72
N LYS A 133 -6.46 39.76 8.85
CA LYS A 133 -7.43 40.51 8.03
C LYS A 133 -7.21 42.00 8.32
N ASP A 134 -6.87 42.78 7.31
CA ASP A 134 -6.89 44.24 7.41
C ASP A 134 -8.34 44.71 7.66
N PRO A 135 -8.55 45.71 8.55
CA PRO A 135 -9.87 46.24 8.80
C PRO A 135 -10.37 47.06 7.61
N ILE A 136 -11.59 46.75 7.20
CA ILE A 136 -12.37 47.47 6.19
C ILE A 136 -12.42 48.95 6.58
N ARG A 137 -11.83 49.83 5.76
CA ARG A 137 -12.09 51.27 5.85
C ARG A 137 -13.39 51.57 5.12
N TYR A 138 -14.42 51.97 5.89
CA TYR A 138 -15.57 52.68 5.33
C TYR A 138 -15.10 54.05 4.85
N ILE A 139 -15.44 54.41 3.61
CA ILE A 139 -15.35 55.78 3.13
C ILE A 139 -16.80 56.29 3.06
N SER A 140 -17.03 57.43 3.69
CA SER A 140 -18.25 58.24 3.63
C SER A 140 -18.14 59.24 2.49
#